data_AF-A0A086MKQ5-F1
#
_entry.id   AF-A0A086MKQ5-F1
#
_cell.length_a   1.000
_cell.length_b   1.000
_cell.length_c   1.000
_cell.angle_alpha   90.00
_cell.angle_beta   90.00
_cell.angle_gamma   90.00
#
_symmetry.space_group_name_H-M   'P 1'
#
loop_
_entity.id
_entity.type
_entity.pdbx_description
1 polymer ?
#
loop_
_entity_poly.entity_id
_entity_poly.type
_entity_poly.pdbx_seq_one_letter_code
_entity_poly.pdbx_strand_id
1 'polypeptide(L)' 'MSSYSGETTAISEITGQPVNTWSEEWQRECEARAILKMSKVQREEFFNGKKDENGKTLRAGLVPCAVHRLSRL' A
#
# COMPACT_ATOMS: atom_id res chain seq x y z
N MET A 1 -31.25 12.48 -5.76
CA MET A 1 -29.93 12.08 -6.27
C MET A 1 -28.91 12.50 -5.23
N SER A 2 -28.46 11.57 -4.38
CA SER A 2 -27.41 11.88 -3.42
C SER A 2 -26.09 11.98 -4.18
N SER A 3 -25.54 13.19 -4.26
CA SER A 3 -24.19 13.42 -4.75
C SER A 3 -23.25 12.65 -3.81
N TYR A 4 -22.85 11.44 -4.20
CA TYR A 4 -21.71 10.78 -3.57
C TYR A 4 -20.51 11.69 -3.86
N SER A 5 -20.15 12.54 -2.91
CA SER A 5 -18.86 13.22 -2.89
C SER A 5 -17.83 12.13 -2.65
N GLY A 6 -17.43 11.44 -3.72
CA GLY A 6 -16.42 10.38 -3.71
C GLY A 6 -15.00 10.91 -3.52
N GLU A 7 -14.85 12.19 -3.18
CA GLU A 7 -13.58 12.84 -2.94
C GLU A 7 -13.15 12.66 -1.48
N THR A 8 -12.79 11.42 -1.14
CA THR A 8 -12.03 11.17 0.08
C THR A 8 -10.61 11.70 -0.15
N THR A 9 -10.20 12.71 0.61
CA THR A 9 -8.87 13.30 0.55
C THR A 9 -8.07 12.92 1.80
N ALA A 10 -6.75 12.80 1.64
CA ALA A 10 -5.80 12.56 2.73
C ALA A 10 -4.58 13.46 2.55
N ILE A 11 -3.90 13.82 3.64
CA ILE A 11 -2.65 14.59 3.55
C ILE A 11 -1.52 13.64 3.15
N SER A 12 -0.87 13.94 2.03
CA SER A 12 0.34 13.27 1.57
C SER A 12 1.47 13.48 2.58
N GLU A 13 2.13 12.41 3.00
CA GLU A 13 3.31 12.52 3.87
C GLU A 13 4.55 12.97 3.09
N ILE A 14 4.55 12.79 1.76
CA ILE A 14 5.67 13.15 0.89
C ILE A 14 5.63 14.64 0.54
N THR A 15 4.45 15.15 0.19
CA THR A 15 4.27 16.53 -0.33
C THR A 15 3.64 17.47 0.68
N GLY A 16 3.02 16.94 1.75
CA GLY A 16 2.25 17.74 2.71
C GLY A 16 0.95 18.31 2.15
N GLN A 17 0.58 17.97 0.91
CA GLN A 17 -0.62 18.46 0.24
C GLN A 17 -1.78 17.46 0.34
N PRO A 18 -3.03 17.91 0.25
CA PRO A 18 -4.17 17.00 0.14
C PRO A 18 -4.11 16.25 -1.20
N VAL A 19 -4.18 14.92 -1.13
CA VAL A 19 -4.26 14.02 -2.28
C VAL A 19 -5.55 13.21 -2.21
N ASN A 20 -6.10 12.83 -3.36
CA ASN A 20 -7.27 11.97 -3.42
C ASN A 20 -6.86 10.53 -3.08
N THR A 21 -7.59 9.84 -2.21
CA THR A 21 -7.26 8.48 -1.79
C THR A 21 -7.41 7.41 -2.88
N TRP A 22 -7.98 7.78 -4.04
CA TRP A 22 -8.09 6.94 -5.23
C TRP A 22 -7.00 7.25 -6.26
N SER A 23 -6.12 8.22 -5.98
CA SER A 23 -5.05 8.60 -6.90
C SER A 23 -3.86 7.64 -6.82
N GLU A 24 -3.09 7.56 -7.90
CA GLU A 24 -1.87 6.75 -7.93
C GLU A 24 -0.84 7.25 -6.91
N GLU A 25 -0.80 8.56 -6.64
CA GLU A 25 0.08 9.12 -5.62
C GLU A 25 -0.22 8.56 -4.24
N TRP A 26 -1.50 8.47 -3.86
CA TRP A 26 -1.89 7.88 -2.57
C TRP A 26 -1.59 6.39 -2.51
N GLN A 27 -1.78 5.66 -3.61
CA GLN A 27 -1.39 4.25 -3.71
C GLN A 27 0.12 4.08 -3.46
N ARG A 28 0.97 4.85 -4.14
CA ARG A 28 2.44 4.79 -3.99
C ARG A 28 2.89 5.10 -2.57
N GLU A 29 2.25 6.07 -1.91
CA GLU A 29 2.52 6.38 -0.51
C GLU A 29 2.17 5.21 0.42
N CYS A 30 1.00 4.59 0.20
CA CYS A 30 0.59 3.43 0.98
C CYS A 30 1.54 2.23 0.77
N GLU A 31 1.99 2.00 -0.47
CA GLU A 31 2.99 0.98 -0.79
C GLU A 31 4.33 1.26 -0.08
N ALA A 32 4.81 2.50 -0.12
CA ALA A 32 6.02 2.91 0.58
C ALA A 32 5.91 2.71 2.10
N ARG A 33 4.78 3.10 2.72
CA ARG A 33 4.52 2.87 4.14
C ARG A 33 4.51 1.39 4.50
N ALA A 34 3.92 0.55 3.66
CA ALA A 34 3.90 -0.89 3.87
C ALA A 34 5.33 -1.47 3.88
N ILE A 35 6.17 -1.07 2.91
CA ILE A 35 7.56 -1.52 2.79
C ILE A 35 8.43 -1.00 3.96
N LEU A 36 8.19 0.23 4.42
CA LEU A 36 8.91 0.80 5.57
C LEU A 36 8.56 0.10 6.89
N LYS A 37 7.32 -0.41 7.03
CA LYS A 37 6.90 -1.20 8.19
C LYS A 37 7.46 -2.63 8.21
N MET A 38 7.95 -3.15 7.08
CA MET A 38 8.56 -4.48 7.01
C MET A 38 9.93 -4.49 7.70
N SER A 39 10.22 -5.59 8.41
CA SER A 39 11.58 -5.88 8.89
C SER A 39 12.56 -6.07 7.72
N LYS A 40 13.87 -5.96 7.98
CA LYS A 40 14.90 -6.15 6.94
C LYS A 40 14.73 -7.48 6.18
N VAL A 41 14.52 -8.57 6.92
CA VAL A 41 14.33 -9.91 6.36
C VAL A 41 13.08 -9.97 5.49
N GLN A 42 11.96 -9.42 5.97
CA GLN A 42 10.71 -9.37 5.19
C GLN A 42 10.85 -8.52 3.94
N ARG A 43 11.60 -7.41 3.99
CA ARG A 43 11.87 -6.56 2.83
C ARG A 43 12.73 -7.29 1.80
N GLU A 44 13.76 -8.01 2.25
CA GLU A 44 14.61 -8.82 1.39
C GLU A 44 13.85 -9.98 0.74
N GLU A 45 13.01 -10.69 1.51
CA GLU A 45 12.10 -11.72 0.97
C GLU A 45 11.08 -11.13 -0.01
N PHE A 46 10.59 -9.91 0.27
CA PHE A 46 9.59 -9.23 -0.56
C PHE A 46 10.15 -8.83 -1.94
N PHE A 47 11.34 -8.21 -1.99
CA PHE A 47 11.95 -7.76 -3.25
C PHE A 47 12.64 -8.89 -4.02
N ASN A 48 13.33 -9.80 -3.33
CA ASN A 48 14.10 -10.85 -3.99
C ASN A 48 13.29 -12.15 -4.20
N GLY A 49 12.09 -12.21 -3.62
CA GLY A 49 11.29 -13.42 -3.53
C GLY A 49 11.84 -14.39 -2.48
N LYS A 50 10.96 -15.23 -1.95
CA LYS A 50 11.37 -16.31 -1.05
C LYS A 50 11.65 -17.56 -1.86
N LYS A 51 12.81 -18.19 -1.66
CA LYS A 51 13.06 -19.52 -2.22
C LYS A 51 12.38 -20.56 -1.34
N ASP A 52 11.58 -21.41 -1.95
CA ASP A 52 11.02 -22.60 -1.32
C ASP A 52 12.11 -23.69 -1.15
N GLU A 53 11.82 -24.76 -0.40
CA GLU A 53 12.75 -25.89 -0.16
C GLU A 53 13.21 -26.57 -1.47
N ASN A 54 12.43 -26.46 -2.55
CA ASN A 54 12.77 -26.92 -3.89
C ASN A 54 13.49 -25.88 -4.76
N GLY A 55 13.96 -24.76 -4.19
CA GLY A 55 14.70 -23.72 -4.90
C GLY A 55 13.85 -22.83 -5.83
N LYS A 56 12.53 -23.00 -5.83
CA LYS A 56 11.59 -22.20 -6.63
C LYS A 56 11.33 -20.85 -5.95
N THR A 57 11.51 -19.75 -6.69
CA THR A 57 11.17 -18.41 -6.20
C THR A 57 9.65 -18.26 -6.11
N LEU A 58 9.14 -18.16 -4.90
CA LEU A 58 7.79 -17.68 -4.62
C LEU A 58 7.73 -16.18 -4.98
N ARG A 59 6.75 -15.81 -5.80
CA ARG A 59 6.64 -14.48 -6.43
C ARG A 59 6.87 -13.34 -5.44
N ALA A 60 7.66 -12.34 -5.87
CA ALA A 60 7.78 -11.05 -5.21
C ALA A 60 6.38 -10.43 -5.01
N GLY A 61 6.15 -9.85 -3.83
CA GLY A 61 4.81 -9.46 -3.40
C GLY A 61 4.26 -8.28 -4.18
N LEU A 62 3.00 -8.36 -4.62
CA LEU A 62 2.16 -7.18 -4.79
C LEU A 62 1.81 -6.69 -3.37
N VAL A 63 1.85 -5.38 -3.11
CA VAL A 63 1.24 -4.82 -1.90
C VAL A 63 -0.24 -4.56 -2.21
N PRO A 64 -1.19 -5.41 -1.78
CA PRO A 64 -2.58 -4.98 -1.77
C PRO A 64 -2.70 -3.90 -0.69
N CYS A 65 -2.90 -2.66 -1.10
CA CYS A 65 -3.36 -1.61 -0.20
C CYS A 65 -4.76 -2.00 0.29
N ALA A 66 -4.83 -2.73 1.40
CA ALA A 66 -6.08 -2.98 2.08
C ALA A 66 -6.58 -1.65 2.63
N VAL A 67 -7.47 -1.02 1.88
CA VAL A 67 -8.28 0.12 2.34
C VAL A 67 -9.01 -0.35 3.58
N HIS A 68 -8.53 0.02 4.77
CA HIS A 68 -9.24 -0.24 6.02
C HIS A 68 -10.49 0.63 5.97
N ARG A 69 -11.58 0.05 5.49
CA ARG A 69 -12.91 0.62 5.48
C ARG A 69 -13.31 0.80 6.95
N LEU A 70 -13.00 1.96 7.52
CA LEU A 70 -13.63 2.40 8.76
C LEU A 70 -15.09 2.74 8.43
N SER A 71 -15.89 1.68 8.25
CA SER A 71 -17.33 1.76 8.46
C SER A 71 -17.53 2.03 9.94
N ARG A 72 -17.58 3.30 10.34
CA ARG A 72 -18.13 3.71 11.61
C ARG A 72 -19.41 4.48 11.33
N LEU A 73 -20.51 3.75 11.55
CA LEU A 73 -21.89 4.13 11.85
C LEU A 73 -22.30 5.57 11.55
#